data_AF-R6XX74-F1
#
_entry.id   AF-R6XX74-F1
#
_cell.length_a   1.000
_cell.length_b   1.000
_cell.length_c   1.000
_cell.angle_alpha   90.00
_cell.angle_beta   90.00
_cell.angle_gamma   90.00
#
_symmetry.space_group_name_H-M   'P 1'
#
loop_
_entity.id
_entity.type
_entity.pdbx_description
1 polymer ?
#
loop_
_entity_poly.entity_id
_entity_poly.type
_entity_poly.pdbx_seq_one_letter_code
_entity_poly.pdbx_strand_id
1 'polypeptide(L)'
;MDLFPAVTDPTGAITQPGSQTIALQPGDYLVSYKVSATLSQPGYMQVTPSYGGAPHLEYGVYFATTATGSSAVGSAHFILPAPSATTFSLTYSGSVPAQNGEINLTFLRLRRPS
;
A
#
# COMPACT_ATOMS: atom_id res chain seq x y z
N MET A 1 7.99 -4.77 4.18
CA MET A 1 8.28 -4.70 2.73
C MET A 1 8.82 -3.30 2.50
N ASP A 2 10.04 -3.17 1.98
CA ASP A 2 10.67 -1.86 1.84
C ASP A 2 10.22 -1.16 0.55
N LEU A 3 9.92 0.12 0.67
CA LEU A 3 9.55 1.06 -0.38
C LEU A 3 10.71 2.03 -0.57
N PHE A 4 10.96 2.41 -1.81
CA PHE A 4 11.96 3.42 -2.15
C PHE A 4 11.29 4.49 -3.01
N PRO A 5 11.55 5.79 -2.75
CA PRO A 5 10.89 6.86 -3.48
C PRO A 5 11.41 6.91 -4.92
N ALA A 6 10.51 6.69 -5.88
CA ALA A 6 10.81 6.89 -7.29
C ALA A 6 10.74 8.37 -7.71
N VAL A 7 9.82 9.12 -7.09
CA VAL A 7 9.63 10.57 -7.27
C VAL A 7 9.37 11.19 -5.90
N THR A 8 10.08 12.27 -5.57
CA THR A 8 9.87 13.03 -4.33
C THR A 8 8.82 14.11 -4.52
N ASP A 9 7.94 14.30 -3.53
CA ASP A 9 6.99 15.42 -3.53
C ASP A 9 7.71 16.74 -3.21
N PRO A 10 7.74 17.72 -4.13
CA PRO A 10 8.43 18.99 -3.91
C PRO A 10 7.71 19.89 -2.88
N THR A 11 6.45 19.60 -2.54
CA THR A 11 5.69 20.41 -1.58
C THR A 11 5.93 20.01 -0.12
N GLY A 12 6.54 18.85 0.11
CA GLY A 12 6.73 18.28 1.46
C GLY A 12 5.44 17.79 2.12
N ALA A 13 4.34 17.70 1.38
CA ALA A 13 3.08 17.15 1.88
C ALA A 13 3.11 15.62 1.97
N ILE A 14 3.91 14.97 1.14
CA ILE A 14 4.14 13.53 1.10
C ILE A 14 5.63 13.30 1.33
N THR A 15 6.00 12.69 2.45
CA THR A 15 7.39 12.38 2.78
C THR A 15 7.54 10.92 3.15
N GLN A 16 8.75 10.39 3.08
CA GLN A 16 9.03 9.00 3.43
C GLN A 16 10.09 8.96 4.54
N PRO A 17 9.67 9.01 5.82
CA PRO A 17 10.62 9.00 6.95
C PRO A 17 11.33 7.66 7.16
N GLY A 18 10.85 6.58 6.54
CA GLY A 18 11.48 5.26 6.58
C GLY A 18 11.01 4.38 5.42
N SER A 19 11.68 3.24 5.22
CA SER A 19 11.40 2.35 4.08
C SER A 19 9.98 1.76 4.09
N GLN A 20 9.26 1.76 5.22
CA GLN A 20 7.94 1.13 5.32
C GLN A 20 6.82 2.11 5.67
N THR A 21 7.09 3.42 5.63
CA THR A 21 6.16 4.43 6.13
C THR A 21 6.18 5.66 5.24
N ILE A 22 4.99 6.09 4.80
CA ILE A 22 4.77 7.37 4.14
C ILE A 22 4.12 8.30 5.15
N ALA A 23 4.66 9.50 5.35
CA ALA A 23 4.06 10.54 6.18
C ALA A 23 3.31 11.55 5.30
N LEU A 24 2.08 11.85 5.69
CA LEU A 24 1.14 12.72 4.97
C LEU A 24 0.78 13.92 5.85
N GLN A 25 0.91 15.12 5.30
CA GLN A 25 0.33 16.33 5.90
C GLN A 25 -1.21 16.34 5.77
N PRO A 26 -1.93 17.20 6.51
CA PRO A 26 -3.39 17.27 6.38
C PRO A 26 -3.86 17.54 4.93
N GLY A 27 -4.85 16.79 4.46
CA GLY A 27 -5.42 16.89 3.11
C GLY A 27 -6.05 15.59 2.63
N ASP A 28 -6.64 15.61 1.43
CA ASP A 28 -7.15 14.40 0.78
C ASP A 28 -6.15 13.93 -0.27
N TYR A 29 -5.92 12.62 -0.33
CA TYR A 29 -4.95 12.03 -1.23
C TYR A 29 -5.61 10.95 -2.08
N LEU A 30 -5.37 10.98 -3.39
CA LEU A 30 -5.55 9.79 -4.22
C LEU A 30 -4.40 8.83 -3.93
N VAL A 31 -4.75 7.63 -3.50
CA VAL A 31 -3.83 6.52 -3.29
C VAL A 31 -4.08 5.48 -4.35
N SER A 32 -3.01 5.01 -4.98
CA SER A 32 -3.05 3.93 -5.95
C SER A 32 -1.89 2.99 -5.66
N TYR A 33 -2.16 1.71 -5.48
CA TYR A 33 -1.10 0.73 -5.33
C TYR A 33 -1.39 -0.57 -6.07
N LYS A 34 -0.30 -1.21 -6.53
CA LYS A 34 -0.27 -2.55 -7.09
C LYS A 34 0.70 -3.37 -6.25
N VAL A 35 0.32 -4.60 -5.98
CA VAL A 35 1.20 -5.62 -5.41
C VAL A 35 1.22 -6.85 -6.28
N SER A 36 2.38 -7.49 -6.37
CA SER A 36 2.50 -8.82 -6.94
C SER A 36 3.53 -9.63 -6.17
N ALA A 37 3.27 -10.94 -6.05
CA ALA A 37 4.24 -11.89 -5.55
C ALA A 37 3.91 -13.29 -6.10
N THR A 38 4.84 -14.23 -5.94
CA THR A 38 4.64 -15.64 -6.26
C THR A 38 4.46 -16.46 -4.99
N LEU A 39 3.44 -17.29 -4.94
CA LEU A 39 3.28 -18.33 -3.91
C LEU A 39 3.74 -19.66 -4.48
N SER A 40 4.87 -20.17 -3.99
CA SER A 40 5.43 -21.45 -4.42
C SER A 40 4.63 -22.65 -3.92
N GLN A 41 3.75 -22.47 -2.93
CA GLN A 41 2.91 -23.49 -2.32
C GLN A 41 1.47 -22.97 -2.13
N PRO A 42 0.48 -23.86 -1.96
CA PRO A 42 -0.87 -23.49 -1.55
C PRO A 42 -0.86 -22.58 -0.32
N GLY A 43 -1.71 -21.56 -0.32
CA GLY A 43 -1.75 -20.58 0.75
C GLY A 43 -2.46 -19.30 0.35
N TYR A 44 -2.29 -18.27 1.18
CA TYR A 44 -2.81 -16.95 0.91
C TYR A 44 -1.76 -15.86 1.07
N MET A 45 -2.01 -14.75 0.38
CA MET A 45 -1.38 -13.45 0.55
C MET A 45 -2.48 -12.43 0.82
N GLN A 46 -2.24 -11.57 1.80
CA GLN A 46 -3.02 -10.38 2.06
C GLN A 46 -2.11 -9.18 2.26
N VAL A 47 -2.43 -8.07 1.59
CA VAL A 47 -1.78 -6.78 1.80
C VAL A 47 -2.84 -5.79 2.26
N THR A 48 -2.68 -5.27 3.46
CA THR A 48 -3.64 -4.37 4.10
C THR A 48 -3.02 -2.97 4.26
N PRO A 49 -3.61 -1.93 3.69
CA PRO A 49 -3.22 -0.55 3.98
C PRO A 49 -3.65 -0.16 5.39
N SER A 50 -2.82 0.67 6.03
CA SER A 50 -3.14 1.28 7.32
C SER A 50 -2.88 2.79 7.25
N TYR A 51 -3.80 3.59 7.76
CA TYR A 51 -3.65 5.03 7.95
C TYR A 51 -4.60 5.55 9.03
N GLY A 52 -4.39 6.76 9.54
CA GLY A 52 -5.26 7.31 10.59
C GLY A 52 -5.24 6.49 11.89
N GLY A 53 -4.22 5.65 12.11
CA GLY A 53 -4.13 4.74 13.24
C GLY A 53 -4.95 3.44 13.12
N ALA A 54 -5.57 3.17 11.96
CA ALA A 54 -6.41 1.99 11.74
C ALA A 54 -6.01 1.21 10.46
N PRO A 55 -6.23 -0.12 10.43
CA PRO A 55 -6.17 -0.90 9.21
C PRO A 55 -7.44 -0.70 8.36
N HIS A 56 -7.28 -0.68 7.04
CA HIS A 56 -8.36 -0.49 6.07
C HIS A 56 -8.47 -1.71 5.16
N LEU A 57 -9.22 -2.72 5.62
CA LEU A 57 -9.41 -3.99 4.92
C LEU A 57 -10.20 -3.83 3.62
N GLU A 58 -11.07 -2.84 3.54
CA GLU A 58 -11.87 -2.50 2.36
C GLU A 58 -11.03 -2.12 1.14
N TYR A 59 -9.78 -1.70 1.37
CA TYR A 59 -8.80 -1.39 0.32
C TYR A 59 -7.69 -2.43 0.23
N GLY A 60 -7.81 -3.56 0.93
CA GLY A 60 -6.82 -4.62 0.93
C GLY A 60 -6.80 -5.42 -0.37
N VAL A 61 -5.64 -6.00 -0.68
CA VAL A 61 -5.49 -7.00 -1.74
C VAL A 61 -5.42 -8.37 -1.09
N TYR A 62 -6.33 -9.27 -1.47
CA TYR A 62 -6.35 -10.66 -1.00
C TYR A 62 -6.24 -11.63 -2.19
N PHE A 63 -5.39 -12.64 -2.03
CA PHE A 63 -5.26 -13.75 -2.98
C PHE A 63 -5.09 -15.05 -2.20
N ALA A 64 -5.85 -16.08 -2.57
CA ALA A 64 -5.69 -17.42 -2.01
C ALA A 64 -5.71 -18.46 -3.14
N THR A 65 -4.91 -19.51 -2.96
CA THR A 65 -4.74 -20.54 -3.96
C THR A 65 -4.51 -21.90 -3.31
N THR A 66 -5.03 -22.94 -3.95
CA THR A 66 -4.68 -24.34 -3.66
C THR A 66 -3.64 -24.90 -4.63
N ALA A 67 -3.19 -24.09 -5.59
CA ALA A 67 -2.20 -24.47 -6.60
C ALA A 67 -0.78 -24.07 -6.20
N THR A 68 0.19 -24.81 -6.74
CA THR A 68 1.63 -24.56 -6.58
C THR A 68 2.10 -23.60 -7.68
N GLY A 69 2.93 -22.61 -7.33
CA GLY A 69 3.52 -21.69 -8.30
C GLY A 69 2.57 -20.61 -8.80
N SER A 70 1.61 -20.21 -7.98
CA SER A 70 0.61 -19.21 -8.36
C SER A 70 1.16 -17.78 -8.26
N SER A 71 0.78 -16.95 -9.23
CA SER A 71 1.03 -15.50 -9.17
C SER A 71 -0.11 -14.81 -8.43
N ALA A 72 0.20 -14.23 -7.27
CA ALA A 72 -0.71 -13.42 -6.49
C ALA A 72 -0.55 -11.95 -6.91
N VAL A 73 -1.56 -11.37 -7.55
CA VAL A 73 -1.52 -9.99 -8.06
C VAL A 73 -2.80 -9.28 -7.69
N GLY A 74 -2.70 -8.01 -7.32
CA GLY A 74 -3.87 -7.15 -7.14
C GLY A 74 -3.49 -5.69 -6.99
N SER A 75 -4.51 -4.84 -7.06
CA SER A 75 -4.37 -3.40 -6.89
C SER A 75 -5.58 -2.83 -6.18
N ALA A 76 -5.40 -1.66 -5.56
CA ALA A 76 -6.50 -0.87 -5.03
C ALA A 76 -6.23 0.61 -5.27
N HIS A 77 -7.32 1.38 -5.41
CA HIS A 77 -7.31 2.81 -5.67
C HIS A 77 -8.41 3.45 -4.83
N PHE A 78 -8.06 4.44 -4.01
CA PHE A 78 -9.00 5.05 -3.08
C PHE A 78 -8.59 6.46 -2.70
N ILE A 79 -9.53 7.20 -2.10
CA ILE A 79 -9.25 8.50 -1.49
C ILE A 79 -8.98 8.29 -0.01
N LEU A 80 -7.83 8.78 0.45
CA LEU A 80 -7.43 8.83 1.84
C LEU A 80 -7.68 10.24 2.38
N PRO A 81 -8.71 10.46 3.21
CA PRO A 81 -8.89 11.70 3.94
C PRO A 81 -7.96 11.74 5.16
N ALA A 82 -7.03 12.70 5.19
CA ALA A 82 -6.15 12.96 6.33
C ALA A 82 -6.53 14.30 6.99
N PRO A 83 -7.48 14.30 7.95
CA PRO A 83 -7.91 15.54 8.63
C PRO A 83 -6.80 16.15 9.51
N SER A 84 -5.85 15.31 9.95
CA SER A 84 -4.63 15.68 10.64
C SER A 84 -3.45 14.95 10.01
N ALA A 85 -2.22 15.33 10.38
CA ALA A 85 -1.03 14.63 9.92
C ALA A 85 -1.11 13.14 10.29
N THR A 86 -0.79 12.27 9.33
CA THR A 86 -0.92 10.82 9.53
C THR A 86 0.18 10.07 8.80
N THR A 87 0.32 8.79 9.11
CA THR A 87 1.20 7.88 8.40
C THR A 87 0.39 6.85 7.64
N PHE A 88 0.94 6.41 6.51
CA PHE A 88 0.45 5.31 5.72
C PHE A 88 1.48 4.19 5.68
N SER A 89 1.01 2.95 5.75
CA SER A 89 1.83 1.76 5.53
C SER A 89 1.04 0.64 4.85
N LEU A 90 1.75 -0.32 4.27
CA LEU A 90 1.20 -1.56 3.75
C LEU A 90 1.71 -2.72 4.61
N THR A 91 0.79 -3.50 5.18
CA THR A 91 1.12 -4.69 5.97
C THR A 91 0.87 -5.94 5.14
N TYR A 92 1.90 -6.77 4.97
CA TYR A 92 1.77 -8.11 4.39
C TYR A 92 1.45 -9.14 5.46
N SER A 93 0.49 -10.02 5.21
CA SER A 93 0.29 -11.27 5.92
C SER A 93 0.08 -12.42 4.93
N GLY A 94 0.51 -13.61 5.30
CA GLY A 94 0.35 -14.79 4.46
C GLY A 94 0.62 -16.08 5.22
N SER A 95 0.03 -17.18 4.76
CA SER A 95 0.25 -18.50 5.37
C SER A 95 1.57 -19.14 4.93
N VAL A 96 2.20 -18.62 3.88
CA VAL A 96 3.48 -19.07 3.35
C VAL A 96 4.34 -17.86 2.96
N PRO A 97 5.67 -17.99 2.92
CA PRO A 97 6.54 -16.93 2.41
C PRO A 97 6.30 -16.68 0.92
N ALA A 98 5.88 -15.46 0.56
CA ALA A 98 5.78 -15.03 -0.82
C ALA A 98 7.16 -14.67 -1.37
N GLN A 99 7.37 -14.91 -2.67
CA GLN A 99 8.62 -14.67 -3.39
C GLN A 99 8.42 -13.64 -4.50
N ASN A 100 9.52 -13.06 -5.00
CA ASN A 100 9.49 -12.11 -6.13
C ASN A 100 8.49 -10.97 -5.91
N GLY A 101 8.46 -10.45 -4.68
CA GLY A 101 7.52 -9.43 -4.25
C GLY A 101 7.83 -8.09 -4.91
N GLU A 102 6.80 -7.44 -5.46
CA GLU A 102 6.90 -6.12 -6.07
C GLU A 102 5.72 -5.27 -5.62
N ILE A 103 5.99 -4.00 -5.31
CA ILE A 103 4.98 -2.98 -5.01
C ILE A 103 5.21 -1.77 -5.89
N ASN A 104 4.14 -1.22 -6.44
CA ASN A 104 4.12 0.15 -6.95
C ASN A 104 3.09 0.93 -6.15
N LEU A 105 3.47 2.09 -5.64
CA LEU A 105 2.65 2.92 -4.77
C LEU A 105 2.74 4.37 -5.24
N THR A 106 1.59 5.00 -5.43
CA THR A 106 1.47 6.39 -5.86
C THR A 106 0.55 7.13 -4.91
N PHE A 107 1.00 8.32 -4.51
CA PHE A 107 0.19 9.31 -3.82
C PHE A 107 0.08 10.55 -4.68
N LEU A 108 -1.12 11.12 -4.75
CA LEU A 108 -1.35 12.45 -5.30
C LEU A 108 -2.22 13.24 -4.33
N ARG A 109 -1.71 14.36 -3.83
CA ARG A 109 -2.53 15.29 -3.03
C ARG A 109 -3.57 15.95 -3.92
N LEU A 110 -4.83 15.84 -3.54
CA LEU A 110 -5.93 16.45 -4.27
C LEU A 110 -6.05 17.93 -3.91
N ARG A 111 -6.42 18.74 -4.91
CA ARG A 111 -6.84 20.12 -4.70
C ARG A 111 -8.36 20.11 -4.48
N ARG A 112 -8.82 20.62 -3.34
CA ARG A 112 -10.24 20.95 -3.20
C ARG A 112 -10.49 22.32 -3.84
N PRO A 113 -11.56 22.49 -4.64
CA PRO A 113 -12.06 23.81 -4.97
C PRO A 113 -12.36 24.55 -3.66
N SER A 114 -11.85 25.78 -3.54
CA SER A 114 -12.20 26.73 -2.49
C SER A 114 -13.62 27.24 -2.66
#